data_AF-A0A2R5EDF6-F1
#
_entry.id   AF-A0A2R5EDF6-F1
#
_cell.length_a   1.000
_cell.length_b   1.000
_cell.length_c   1.000
_cell.angle_alpha   90.00
_cell.angle_beta   90.00
_cell.angle_gamma   90.00
#
_symmetry.space_group_name_H-M   'P 1'
#
loop_
_entity.id
_entity.type
_entity.pdbx_description
1 polymer ?
#
loop_
_entity_poly.entity_id
_entity_poly.type
_entity_poly.pdbx_seq_one_letter_code
_entity_poly.pdbx_strand_id
1 'polypeptide(L)'
;MPTHAQVIAQKIGRIDALLFFVIWSCVGLLSATHSYGALPIIVFLLVPASALVGWRGTVSVRLILAGAASLRRAAIDGFIGGAAFVLVIWLWGFSNAALAAGTVFDGLSPWQFEFWLAVATTLLPAMGAAGVVGALHGIAFFFLNRWLIRANTPVNPDAPTSGAPVT
;
A
#
# COMPACT_ATOMS: atom_id res chain seq x y z
N MET A 1 28.77 3.24 4.19
CA MET A 1 28.00 2.40 5.14
C MET A 1 26.64 3.05 5.37
N PRO A 2 25.52 2.29 5.38
CA PRO A 2 24.19 2.87 5.63
C PRO A 2 24.09 3.43 7.05
N THR A 3 23.41 4.56 7.23
CA THR A 3 23.20 5.15 8.56
C THR A 3 22.21 4.32 9.37
N HIS A 4 22.28 4.39 10.71
CA HIS A 4 21.33 3.69 11.58
C HIS A 4 19.86 4.00 11.23
N ALA A 5 19.57 5.27 10.91
CA ALA A 5 18.26 5.71 10.44
C ALA A 5 17.82 5.05 9.12
N GLN A 6 18.75 4.83 8.18
CA GLN A 6 18.46 4.15 6.92
C GLN A 6 18.14 2.67 7.16
N VAL A 7 18.87 2.00 8.06
CA VAL A 7 18.64 0.59 8.40
C VAL A 7 17.26 0.40 9.04
N ILE A 8 16.90 1.25 10.01
CA ILE A 8 15.57 1.23 10.63
C ILE A 8 14.47 1.47 9.59
N ALA A 9 14.63 2.47 8.73
CA ALA A 9 13.64 2.80 7.71
C ALA A 9 13.40 1.62 6.75
N GLN A 10 14.46 0.96 6.29
CA GLN A 10 14.35 -0.22 5.42
C GLN A 10 13.70 -1.41 6.13
N LYS A 11 14.05 -1.65 7.40
CA LYS A 11 13.45 -2.73 8.20
C LYS A 11 11.95 -2.52 8.35
N ILE A 12 11.52 -1.33 8.76
CA ILE A 12 10.10 -1.01 8.93
C ILE A 12 9.36 -1.05 7.59
N GLY A 13 9.95 -0.53 6.51
CA GLY A 13 9.37 -0.66 5.18
C GLY A 13 9.14 -2.12 4.75
N ARG A 14 10.04 -3.04 5.08
CA ARG A 14 9.83 -4.48 4.81
C ARG A 14 8.68 -5.06 5.66
N ILE A 15 8.51 -4.60 6.90
CA ILE A 15 7.39 -4.99 7.75
C ILE A 15 6.06 -4.50 7.14
N ASP A 16 5.99 -3.24 6.70
CA ASP A 16 4.81 -2.68 6.05
C ASP A 16 4.43 -3.47 4.78
N ALA A 17 5.42 -3.81 3.94
CA ALA A 17 5.21 -4.65 2.76
C ALA A 17 4.66 -6.03 3.14
N LEU A 18 5.26 -6.69 4.13
CA LEU A 18 4.85 -8.02 4.57
C LEU A 18 3.44 -8.02 5.16
N LEU A 19 3.12 -7.05 6.01
CA LEU A 19 1.80 -6.91 6.61
C LEU A 19 0.73 -6.70 5.53
N PHE A 20 0.99 -5.78 4.59
CA PHE A 20 0.08 -5.55 3.48
C PHE A 20 -0.13 -6.81 2.63
N PHE A 21 0.96 -7.48 2.28
CA PHE A 21 0.92 -8.71 1.49
C PHE A 21 0.10 -9.81 2.18
N VAL A 22 0.36 -10.06 3.47
CA VAL A 22 -0.31 -11.13 4.22
C VAL A 22 -1.79 -10.83 4.40
N ILE A 23 -2.14 -9.62 4.84
CA ILE A 23 -3.54 -9.23 5.07
C ILE A 23 -4.35 -9.38 3.79
N TRP A 24 -3.87 -8.82 2.69
CA TRP A 24 -4.62 -8.84 1.44
C TRP A 24 -4.56 -10.18 0.71
N SER A 25 -3.52 -11.00 0.93
CA SER A 25 -3.52 -12.39 0.47
C SER A 25 -4.61 -13.19 1.17
N CYS A 26 -4.76 -13.02 2.49
CA CYS A 26 -5.84 -13.65 3.24
C CYS A 26 -7.21 -13.19 2.74
N VAL A 27 -7.41 -11.88 2.54
CA VAL A 27 -8.67 -11.35 1.98
C VAL A 27 -8.93 -11.92 0.58
N GLY A 28 -7.93 -11.94 -0.30
CA GLY A 28 -8.04 -12.48 -1.65
C GLY A 28 -8.38 -13.97 -1.67
N LEU A 29 -7.72 -14.78 -0.83
CA LEU A 29 -8.00 -16.21 -0.72
C LEU A 29 -9.40 -16.49 -0.14
N LEU A 30 -9.83 -15.71 0.85
CA LEU A 30 -11.18 -15.83 1.43
C LEU A 30 -12.28 -15.39 0.46
N SER A 31 -11.96 -14.48 -0.46
CA SER A 31 -12.92 -13.96 -1.44
C SER A 31 -13.00 -14.82 -2.71
N ALA A 32 -12.04 -15.73 -2.91
CA ALA A 32 -11.97 -16.55 -4.11
C ALA A 32 -12.76 -17.85 -3.94
N THR A 33 -13.62 -18.17 -4.92
CA THR A 33 -14.33 -19.45 -4.99
C THR A 33 -13.38 -20.65 -5.06
N HIS A 34 -12.21 -20.45 -5.69
CA HIS A 34 -11.15 -21.45 -5.78
C HIS A 34 -9.79 -20.79 -5.51
N SER A 35 -8.95 -21.43 -4.70
CA SER A 35 -7.62 -20.93 -4.33
C SER A 35 -6.72 -20.62 -5.54
N TYR A 36 -6.80 -21.45 -6.59
CA TYR A 36 -6.04 -21.24 -7.83
C TYR A 36 -6.43 -19.97 -8.59
N GLY A 37 -7.69 -19.52 -8.47
CA GLY A 37 -8.15 -18.28 -9.09
C GLY A 37 -7.58 -17.02 -8.43
N ALA A 38 -7.17 -17.11 -7.15
CA ALA A 38 -6.55 -16.00 -6.43
C ALA A 38 -5.05 -15.83 -6.74
N LEU A 39 -4.36 -16.91 -7.17
CA LEU A 39 -2.91 -16.90 -7.35
C LEU A 39 -2.41 -15.82 -8.34
N PRO A 40 -3.03 -15.60 -9.51
CA PRO A 40 -2.59 -14.54 -10.42
C PRO A 40 -2.71 -13.15 -9.79
N ILE A 41 -3.76 -12.89 -9.02
CA ILE A 41 -3.97 -11.61 -8.33
C ILE A 41 -2.87 -11.42 -7.26
N ILE A 42 -2.59 -12.46 -6.48
CA ILE A 42 -1.55 -12.42 -5.44
C ILE A 42 -0.18 -12.12 -6.07
N VAL A 43 0.18 -12.83 -7.14
CA VAL A 43 1.51 -12.70 -7.77
C VAL A 43 1.66 -11.39 -8.54
N PHE A 44 0.71 -11.06 -9.41
CA PHE A 44 0.88 -9.96 -10.36
C PHE A 44 0.38 -8.61 -9.85
N LEU A 45 -0.53 -8.59 -8.88
CA LEU A 45 -1.05 -7.34 -8.32
C LEU A 45 -0.56 -7.12 -6.90
N LEU A 46 -0.63 -8.15 -6.05
CA LEU A 46 -0.35 -7.97 -4.63
C LEU A 46 1.14 -7.85 -4.32
N VAL A 47 2.01 -8.63 -4.98
CA VAL A 47 3.47 -8.50 -4.79
C VAL A 47 3.97 -7.09 -5.17
N PRO A 48 3.67 -6.53 -6.36
CA PRO A 48 4.08 -5.17 -6.69
C PRO A 48 3.48 -4.11 -5.77
N ALA A 49 2.20 -4.25 -5.41
CA ALA A 49 1.54 -3.34 -4.47
C ALA A 49 2.22 -3.37 -3.09
N SER A 50 2.60 -4.56 -2.60
CA SER A 50 3.29 -4.73 -1.32
C SER A 50 4.69 -4.10 -1.36
N ALA A 51 5.42 -4.25 -2.46
CA ALA A 51 6.71 -3.59 -2.63
C ALA A 51 6.58 -2.06 -2.62
N LEU A 52 5.54 -1.52 -3.28
CA LEU A 52 5.23 -0.09 -3.26
C LEU A 52 4.88 0.40 -1.85
N VAL A 53 4.07 -0.37 -1.11
CA VAL A 53 3.74 -0.07 0.29
C VAL A 53 5.00 -0.06 1.15
N GLY A 54 5.92 -1.02 0.97
CA GLY A 54 7.17 -1.03 1.74
C GLY A 54 8.13 0.11 1.40
N TRP A 55 8.22 0.49 0.13
CA TRP A 55 8.97 1.69 -0.27
C TRP A 55 8.37 2.95 0.38
N ARG A 56 7.04 3.08 0.36
CA ARG A 56 6.33 4.18 1.01
C ARG A 56 6.48 4.17 2.53
N GLY A 57 6.49 3.00 3.16
CA GLY A 57 6.79 2.82 4.58
C GLY A 57 8.19 3.34 4.92
N THR A 58 9.18 2.99 4.10
CA THR A 58 10.56 3.49 4.22
C THR A 58 10.61 5.03 4.14
N VAL A 59 9.89 5.63 3.18
CA VAL A 59 9.80 7.10 3.04
C VAL A 59 9.10 7.73 4.24
N SER A 60 7.99 7.14 4.71
CA SER A 60 7.24 7.60 5.87
C SER A 60 8.11 7.62 7.13
N VAL A 61 8.87 6.56 7.39
CA VAL A 61 9.80 6.49 8.53
C VAL A 61 10.86 7.58 8.46
N ARG A 62 11.46 7.81 7.28
CA ARG A 62 12.45 8.89 7.11
C ARG A 62 11.86 10.26 7.43
N LEU A 63 10.62 10.51 7.03
CA LEU A 63 9.92 11.75 7.34
C LEU A 63 9.60 11.86 8.83
N ILE A 64 9.23 10.77 9.50
CA ILE A 64 8.95 10.76 10.94
C ILE A 64 10.23 11.08 11.70
N LEU A 65 11.34 10.44 11.36
CA LEU A 65 12.65 10.68 11.98
C LEU A 65 13.15 12.10 11.73
N ALA A 66 12.82 12.71 10.59
CA ALA A 66 13.15 14.10 10.27
C ALA A 66 12.17 15.13 10.89
N GLY A 67 11.15 14.69 11.66
CA GLY A 67 10.13 15.58 12.22
C GLY A 67 9.18 16.20 11.19
N ALA A 68 9.24 15.78 9.92
CA ALA A 68 8.47 16.34 8.81
C ALA A 68 7.19 15.54 8.47
N ALA A 69 6.86 14.52 9.26
CA ALA A 69 5.71 13.66 9.01
C ALA A 69 4.40 14.24 9.57
N SER A 70 3.33 14.19 8.77
CA SER A 70 1.99 14.60 9.17
C SER A 70 0.95 13.52 8.87
N LEU A 71 -0.06 13.42 9.75
CA LEU A 71 -1.16 12.46 9.58
C LEU A 71 -1.96 12.75 8.31
N ARG A 72 -2.23 14.03 8.02
CA ARG A 72 -2.92 14.48 6.81
C ARG A 72 -2.22 13.99 5.55
N ARG A 73 -0.88 14.12 5.50
CA ARG A 73 -0.10 13.62 4.36
C ARG A 73 -0.24 12.10 4.24
N ALA A 74 -0.11 11.36 5.34
CA ALA A 74 -0.25 9.91 5.32
C ALA A 74 -1.63 9.47 4.78
N ALA A 75 -2.70 10.16 5.18
CA ALA A 75 -4.05 9.91 4.68
C ALA A 75 -4.19 10.22 3.17
N ILE A 76 -3.67 11.37 2.72
CA ILE A 76 -3.72 11.78 1.29
C ILE A 76 -2.89 10.83 0.42
N ASP A 77 -1.65 10.55 0.81
CA ASP A 77 -0.80 9.61 0.08
C ASP A 77 -1.50 8.24 0.03
N GLY A 78 -2.10 7.81 1.14
CA GLY A 78 -2.89 6.57 1.23
C GLY A 78 -4.05 6.56 0.24
N PHE A 79 -4.83 7.65 0.20
CA PHE A 79 -5.94 7.83 -0.72
C PHE A 79 -5.52 7.72 -2.18
N ILE A 80 -4.48 8.47 -2.56
CA ILE A 80 -3.92 8.45 -3.92
C ILE A 80 -3.45 7.04 -4.27
N GLY A 81 -2.79 6.35 -3.33
CA GLY A 81 -2.34 4.97 -3.53
C GLY A 81 -3.49 4.00 -3.78
N GLY A 82 -4.56 4.07 -2.98
CA GLY A 82 -5.74 3.22 -3.14
C GLY A 82 -6.49 3.49 -4.45
N ALA A 83 -6.71 4.76 -4.78
CA ALA A 83 -7.35 5.14 -6.03
C ALA A 83 -6.54 4.72 -7.26
N ALA A 84 -5.21 4.92 -7.24
CA ALA A 84 -4.32 4.50 -8.31
C ALA A 84 -4.29 2.98 -8.48
N PHE A 85 -4.32 2.21 -7.38
CA PHE A 85 -4.36 0.75 -7.45
C PHE A 85 -5.62 0.24 -8.17
N VAL A 86 -6.79 0.78 -7.85
CA VAL A 86 -8.03 0.43 -8.56
C VAL A 86 -7.99 0.84 -10.02
N LEU A 87 -7.45 2.02 -10.35
CA LEU A 87 -7.29 2.45 -11.73
C LEU A 87 -6.42 1.45 -12.53
N VAL A 88 -5.31 0.98 -11.95
CA VAL A 88 -4.44 -0.02 -12.57
C VAL A 88 -5.18 -1.35 -12.77
N ILE A 89 -5.91 -1.84 -11.76
CA ILE A 89 -6.72 -3.06 -11.89
C ILE A 89 -7.77 -2.92 -12.97
N TRP A 90 -8.45 -1.77 -13.02
CA TRP A 90 -9.48 -1.51 -14.02
C TRP A 90 -8.89 -1.49 -15.44
N LEU A 91 -7.75 -0.82 -15.65
CA LEU A 91 -7.05 -0.80 -16.94
C LEU A 91 -6.56 -2.21 -17.34
N TRP A 92 -6.07 -2.99 -16.38
CA TRP A 92 -5.69 -4.38 -16.58
C TRP A 92 -6.89 -5.24 -16.99
N GLY A 93 -8.02 -5.10 -16.27
CA GLY A 93 -9.26 -5.79 -16.56
C GLY A 93 -9.82 -5.44 -17.94
N PHE A 94 -9.83 -4.16 -18.30
CA PHE A 94 -10.24 -3.68 -19.62
C PHE A 94 -9.37 -4.25 -20.74
N SER A 95 -8.04 -4.28 -20.53
CA SER A 95 -7.10 -4.84 -21.51
C SER A 95 -7.31 -6.34 -21.76
N ASN A 96 -7.65 -7.11 -20.71
CA ASN A 96 -7.93 -8.54 -20.85
C ASN A 96 -9.34 -8.83 -21.39
N ALA A 97 -10.33 -8.04 -21.02
CA ALA A 97 -11.70 -8.24 -21.48
C ALA A 97 -11.88 -7.84 -22.95
N ALA A 98 -11.10 -6.87 -23.45
CA ALA A 98 -10.95 -6.60 -24.89
C ALA A 98 -10.40 -7.81 -25.68
N LEU A 99 -9.76 -8.78 -25.00
CA LEU A 99 -9.19 -9.98 -25.62
C LEU A 99 -10.05 -11.25 -25.46
N ALA A 100 -11.06 -11.27 -24.57
CA ALA A 100 -11.65 -12.53 -24.13
C ALA A 100 -13.16 -12.72 -24.37
N ALA A 101 -14.05 -11.76 -24.08
CA ALA A 101 -15.51 -11.96 -24.25
C ALA A 101 -16.35 -10.70 -24.02
N GLY A 102 -15.76 -9.51 -24.15
CA GLY A 102 -16.49 -8.27 -23.95
C GLY A 102 -16.52 -7.72 -22.54
N THR A 103 -16.82 -6.44 -22.44
CA THR A 103 -16.86 -5.60 -21.24
C THR A 103 -18.24 -4.96 -21.07
N VAL A 104 -18.48 -4.33 -19.92
CA VAL A 104 -19.61 -3.39 -19.75
C VAL A 104 -19.56 -2.19 -20.72
N PHE A 105 -18.46 -2.03 -21.46
CA PHE A 105 -18.26 -1.00 -22.48
C PHE A 105 -18.38 -1.54 -23.91
N ASP A 106 -18.81 -2.79 -24.09
CA ASP A 106 -18.95 -3.36 -25.43
C ASP A 106 -19.96 -2.60 -26.27
N GLY A 107 -19.56 -2.25 -27.49
CA GLY A 107 -20.34 -1.41 -28.39
C GLY A 107 -20.34 0.09 -28.05
N LEU A 108 -19.67 0.50 -26.96
CA LEU A 108 -19.54 1.90 -26.57
C LEU A 108 -18.20 2.48 -27.06
N SER A 109 -18.28 3.62 -27.73
CA SER A 109 -17.13 4.40 -28.18
C SER A 109 -16.69 5.40 -27.10
N PRO A 110 -15.38 5.65 -26.89
CA PRO A 110 -14.91 6.74 -26.03
C PRO A 110 -15.38 8.15 -26.45
N TRP A 111 -15.93 8.28 -27.66
CA TRP A 111 -16.53 9.51 -28.16
C TRP A 111 -18.01 9.68 -27.79
N GLN A 112 -18.64 8.65 -27.22
CA GLN A 112 -20.04 8.64 -26.80
C GLN A 112 -20.19 9.04 -25.34
N PHE A 113 -21.28 9.73 -25.02
CA PHE A 113 -21.58 10.16 -23.66
C PHE A 113 -21.83 8.96 -22.73
N GLU A 114 -22.47 7.92 -23.26
CA GLU A 114 -22.82 6.68 -22.57
C GLU A 114 -21.58 5.95 -22.03
N PHE A 115 -20.47 5.99 -22.77
CA PHE A 115 -19.18 5.46 -22.32
C PHE A 115 -18.71 6.17 -21.05
N TRP A 116 -18.68 7.50 -21.07
CA TRP A 116 -18.24 8.29 -19.92
C TRP A 116 -19.20 8.21 -18.74
N LEU A 117 -20.50 8.07 -19.00
CA LEU A 117 -21.50 7.81 -17.96
C LEU A 117 -21.26 6.46 -17.28
N ALA A 118 -20.96 5.41 -18.04
CA ALA A 118 -20.60 4.10 -17.50
C ALA A 118 -19.29 4.16 -16.70
N VAL A 119 -18.26 4.85 -17.18
CA VAL A 119 -17.01 5.08 -16.42
C VAL A 119 -17.29 5.84 -15.12
N ALA A 120 -18.10 6.90 -15.17
CA ALA A 120 -18.42 7.73 -14.02
C ALA A 120 -19.25 7.00 -12.96
N THR A 121 -20.09 6.04 -13.35
CA THR A 121 -20.94 5.28 -12.42
C THR A 121 -20.29 3.99 -11.90
N THR A 122 -19.21 3.53 -12.53
CA THR A 122 -18.50 2.30 -12.12
C THR A 122 -17.12 2.59 -11.54
N LEU A 123 -16.23 3.22 -12.32
CA LEU A 123 -14.83 3.42 -11.94
C LEU A 123 -14.67 4.51 -10.87
N LEU A 124 -15.33 5.66 -11.01
CA LEU A 124 -15.16 6.75 -10.05
C LEU A 124 -15.59 6.37 -8.62
N PRO A 125 -16.75 5.71 -8.40
CA PRO A 125 -17.13 5.24 -7.07
C PRO A 125 -16.16 4.20 -6.52
N ALA A 126 -15.69 3.27 -7.37
CA ALA A 126 -14.70 2.27 -6.97
C ALA A 126 -13.36 2.92 -6.56
N MET A 127 -12.88 3.91 -7.32
CA MET A 127 -11.70 4.70 -6.97
C MET A 127 -11.90 5.49 -5.68
N GLY A 128 -13.09 6.08 -5.48
CA GLY A 128 -13.44 6.78 -4.24
C GLY A 128 -13.40 5.86 -3.03
N ALA A 129 -14.06 4.70 -3.12
CA ALA A 129 -14.08 3.70 -2.05
C ALA A 129 -12.69 3.15 -1.74
N ALA A 130 -11.92 2.77 -2.76
CA ALA A 130 -10.55 2.29 -2.59
C ALA A 130 -9.61 3.39 -2.09
N GLY A 131 -9.84 4.64 -2.49
CA GLY A 131 -9.15 5.80 -1.93
C GLY A 131 -9.40 5.92 -0.43
N VAL A 132 -10.65 5.80 0.04
CA VAL A 132 -10.96 5.81 1.48
C VAL A 132 -10.26 4.66 2.21
N VAL A 133 -10.30 3.44 1.67
CA VAL A 133 -9.58 2.29 2.24
C VAL A 133 -8.07 2.54 2.26
N GLY A 134 -7.52 3.11 1.20
CA GLY A 134 -6.11 3.50 1.12
C GLY A 134 -5.73 4.57 2.14
N ALA A 135 -6.61 5.55 2.39
CA ALA A 135 -6.40 6.57 3.41
C ALA A 135 -6.35 5.95 4.81
N LEU A 136 -7.25 5.01 5.11
CA LEU A 136 -7.25 4.26 6.36
C LEU A 136 -5.96 3.45 6.54
N HIS A 137 -5.47 2.80 5.48
CA HIS A 137 -4.16 2.13 5.49
C HIS A 137 -3.02 3.12 5.75
N GLY A 138 -3.02 4.27 5.08
CA GLY A 138 -2.02 5.31 5.28
C GLY A 138 -1.96 5.80 6.74
N ILE A 139 -3.13 6.01 7.35
CA ILE A 139 -3.27 6.37 8.76
C ILE A 139 -2.76 5.25 9.68
N ALA A 140 -3.18 4.01 9.43
CA ALA A 140 -2.79 2.85 10.23
C ALA A 140 -1.26 2.64 10.22
N PHE A 141 -0.65 2.64 9.03
CA PHE A 141 0.80 2.52 8.89
C PHE A 141 1.55 3.71 9.49
N PHE A 142 0.99 4.93 9.45
CA PHE A 142 1.61 6.07 10.11
C PHE A 142 1.74 5.86 11.63
N PHE A 143 0.69 5.39 12.29
CA PHE A 143 0.73 5.08 13.72
C PHE A 143 1.64 3.89 14.03
N LEU A 144 1.54 2.83 13.23
CA LEU A 144 2.40 1.65 13.35
C LEU A 144 3.88 2.03 13.24
N ASN A 145 4.24 2.83 12.24
CA ASN A 145 5.62 3.23 12.00
C ASN A 145 6.16 4.11 13.13
N ARG A 146 5.34 5.01 13.68
CA ARG A 146 5.72 5.77 14.88
C ARG A 146 5.98 4.85 16.08
N TRP A 147 5.13 3.84 16.28
CA TRP A 147 5.30 2.88 17.35
C TRP A 147 6.54 2.00 17.15
N LEU A 148 6.76 1.47 15.94
CA LEU A 148 7.93 0.67 15.60
C LEU A 148 9.23 1.45 15.74
N ILE A 149 9.27 2.73 15.34
CA ILE A 149 10.43 3.59 15.57
C ILE A 149 10.73 3.65 17.08
N ARG A 150 9.74 3.98 17.91
CA ARG A 150 9.92 4.05 19.38
C ARG A 150 10.42 2.72 19.97
N ALA A 151 9.91 1.59 19.47
CA ALA A 151 10.33 0.27 19.91
C ALA A 151 11.74 -0.13 19.45
N ASN A 152 12.29 0.52 18.42
CA ASN A 152 13.63 0.24 17.88
C ASN A 152 14.66 1.34 18.21
N THR A 153 14.27 2.43 18.88
CA THR A 153 15.21 3.43 19.41
C THR A 153 15.66 2.99 20.80
N PRO A 154 16.97 2.97 21.10
CA PRO A 154 17.44 2.62 22.45
C PRO A 154 16.86 3.59 23.48
N VAL A 155 16.38 3.04 24.61
CA VAL A 155 15.75 3.77 25.73
C VAL A 155 16.74 4.75 26.40
N ASN A 156 18.05 4.57 26.16
CA ASN A 156 19.07 5.53 26.53
C ASN A 156 20.25 5.45 25.53
N PRO A 157 20.41 6.40 24.59
CA PRO A 157 21.56 6.40 23.67
C PRO A 157 22.90 6.66 24.38
N ASP A 158 22.86 7.17 25.62
CA ASP A 158 24.02 7.52 26.44
C ASP A 158 24.19 6.60 27.66
N ALA A 159 23.41 5.51 27.77
CA ALA A 159 23.64 4.53 28.82
C ALA A 159 25.01 3.89 28.56
N PRO A 160 25.96 3.95 29.51
CA PRO A 160 27.15 3.14 29.40
C PRO A 160 26.69 1.70 29.21
N THR A 161 27.19 1.04 28.17
CA THR A 161 27.03 -0.40 28.00
C THR A 161 27.59 -1.02 29.27
N SER A 162 26.70 -1.43 30.18
CA SER A 162 27.05 -1.92 31.50
C SER A 162 27.76 -3.25 31.34
N GLY A 163 29.08 -3.16 31.11
CA GLY A 163 29.96 -4.28 30.82
C GLY A 163 31.44 -3.96 31.00
N ALA A 164 31.82 -2.74 31.38
CA ALA A 164 33.16 -2.49 31.89
C ALA A 164 33.19 -2.86 33.38
N PRO A 165 33.94 -3.90 33.79
CA PRO A 165 34.17 -4.14 35.21
C PRO A 165 34.94 -2.94 35.77
N VAL A 166 34.46 -2.43 36.89
CA VAL A 166 35.21 -1.46 37.69
C VAL A 166 36.43 -2.21 38.25
N THR A 167 37.61 -1.93 37.70
CA THR A 167 38.90 -2.30 38.26
C THR A 167 39.66 -1.04 38.63
#